data_AF-A0A9E4BZB2-F1
#
_entry.id   AF-A0A9E4BZB2-F1
#
_cell.length_a   1.000
_cell.length_b   1.000
_cell.length_c   1.000
_cell.angle_alpha   90.00
_cell.angle_beta   90.00
_cell.angle_gamma   90.00
#
_symmetry.space_group_name_H-M   'P 1'
#
loop_
_entity.id
_entity.type
_entity.pdbx_description
1 polymer ?
#
loop_
_entity_poly.entity_id
_entity_poly.type
_entity_poly.pdbx_seq_one_letter_code
_entity_poly.pdbx_strand_id
1 'polypeptide(L)'
;NKVPVVVFASTNHVTGFYEQEGIYTTPEMPIRPDSMYGVSKAFGEALGRFYYDEYGISSYCLRIANYPDTEEVNSSYPPGENRWLSARDVSELTACCIEAPRPQFGIIYGVSLGADKKWDLANAKELVGWEPQDRGAPSP
;
A
#
# COMPACT_ATOMS: atom_id res chain seq x y z
N ASN A 1 4.81 -15.16 22.96
CA ASN A 1 4.13 -13.97 22.42
C ASN A 1 3.07 -14.39 21.43
N LYS A 2 1.80 -13.97 21.63
CA LYS A 2 0.67 -14.27 20.73
C LYS A 2 0.32 -12.97 19.98
N VAL A 3 1.08 -12.65 18.92
CA VAL A 3 0.81 -11.46 18.10
C VAL A 3 -0.35 -11.80 17.15
N PRO A 4 -1.51 -11.10 17.21
CA PRO A 4 -2.68 -11.45 16.39
C PRO A 4 -2.72 -10.77 15.01
N VAL A 5 -2.04 -9.62 14.87
CA VAL A 5 -2.04 -8.79 13.66
C VAL A 5 -0.63 -8.24 13.41
N VAL A 6 -0.20 -8.27 12.15
CA VAL A 6 1.03 -7.64 11.66
C VAL A 6 0.67 -6.69 10.53
N VAL A 7 1.05 -5.42 10.66
CA VAL A 7 1.03 -4.46 9.56
C VAL A 7 2.47 -4.32 9.07
N PHE A 8 2.72 -4.77 7.84
CA PHE A 8 4.03 -4.77 7.22
C PHE A 8 4.14 -3.60 6.25
N ALA A 9 5.14 -2.74 6.47
CA ALA A 9 5.51 -1.68 5.53
C ALA A 9 6.17 -2.29 4.29
N SER A 10 5.36 -2.61 3.28
CA SER A 10 5.81 -2.96 1.93
C SER A 10 6.05 -1.67 1.11
N THR A 11 6.07 -1.78 -0.22
CA THR A 11 6.32 -0.65 -1.12
C THR A 11 5.66 -0.82 -2.48
N ASN A 12 5.29 0.28 -3.15
CA ASN A 12 4.88 0.27 -4.56
C ASN A 12 5.96 -0.32 -5.49
N HIS A 13 7.24 -0.28 -5.11
CA HIS A 13 8.35 -0.87 -5.85
C HIS A 13 8.26 -2.40 -6.04
N VAL A 14 7.39 -3.11 -5.29
CA VAL A 14 7.06 -4.53 -5.55
C VAL A 14 6.42 -4.71 -6.94
N THR A 15 5.77 -3.67 -7.45
CA THR A 15 5.13 -3.60 -8.78
C THR A 15 5.71 -2.51 -9.66
N GLY A 16 6.93 -2.03 -9.36
CA GLY A 16 7.46 -0.80 -9.94
C GLY A 16 7.61 -0.81 -11.46
N PHE A 17 7.88 -1.97 -12.10
CA PHE A 17 7.96 -2.01 -13.57
C PHE A 17 6.63 -1.80 -14.27
N TYR A 18 5.48 -2.13 -13.66
CA TYR A 18 4.18 -1.75 -14.23
C TYR A 18 4.01 -0.24 -14.21
N GLU A 19 4.39 0.42 -13.11
CA GLU A 19 4.30 1.86 -13.00
C GLU A 19 5.21 2.57 -14.04
N GLN A 20 6.43 2.07 -14.25
CA GLN A 20 7.34 2.60 -15.27
C GLN A 20 6.79 2.50 -16.70
N GLU A 21 5.93 1.52 -16.95
CA GLU A 21 5.25 1.33 -18.23
C GLU A 21 3.88 2.03 -18.28
N GLY A 22 3.48 2.76 -17.22
CA GLY A 22 2.19 3.43 -17.13
C GLY A 22 0.99 2.48 -17.04
N ILE A 23 1.22 1.25 -16.58
CA ILE A 23 0.19 0.22 -16.46
C ILE A 23 -0.54 0.38 -15.12
N TYR A 24 -1.87 0.54 -15.20
CA TYR A 24 -2.73 0.50 -14.02
C TYR A 24 -2.60 -0.85 -13.32
N THR A 25 -2.34 -0.82 -12.01
CA THR A 25 -1.98 -2.01 -11.23
C THR A 25 -2.98 -2.27 -10.12
N THR A 26 -3.46 -3.52 -10.02
CA THR A 26 -4.25 -3.98 -8.88
C THR A 26 -3.37 -4.78 -7.90
N PRO A 27 -3.76 -4.88 -6.61
CA PRO A 27 -2.99 -5.63 -5.61
C PRO A 27 -2.73 -7.10 -5.95
N GLU A 28 -3.62 -7.74 -6.72
CA GLU A 28 -3.58 -9.15 -7.10
C GLU A 28 -2.65 -9.42 -8.29
N MET A 29 -2.20 -8.38 -8.99
CA MET A 29 -1.28 -8.54 -10.11
C MET A 29 0.03 -9.19 -9.65
N PRO A 30 0.64 -10.07 -10.47
CA PRO A 30 1.91 -10.70 -10.13
C PRO A 30 2.98 -9.66 -9.83
N ILE A 31 3.82 -9.91 -8.83
CA ILE A 31 4.92 -9.00 -8.49
C ILE A 31 5.82 -8.75 -9.71
N ARG A 32 6.25 -7.51 -9.89
CA ARG A 32 7.16 -7.10 -10.97
C ARG A 32 8.10 -6.01 -10.45
N PRO A 33 9.03 -6.37 -9.54
CA PRO A 33 9.78 -5.37 -8.78
C PRO A 33 10.80 -4.64 -9.63
N ASP A 34 10.98 -3.33 -9.40
CA ASP A 34 11.92 -2.48 -10.14
C ASP A 34 13.31 -2.34 -9.49
N SER A 35 13.49 -2.97 -8.32
CA SER A 35 14.70 -2.83 -7.50
C SER A 35 14.86 -4.01 -6.55
N MET A 36 16.10 -4.24 -6.07
CA MET A 36 16.35 -5.21 -5.01
C MET A 36 15.63 -4.87 -3.70
N TYR A 37 15.36 -3.58 -3.47
CA TYR A 37 14.50 -3.13 -2.38
C TYR A 37 13.08 -3.70 -2.56
N GLY A 38 12.46 -3.51 -3.73
CA GLY A 38 11.17 -4.11 -4.05
C GLY A 38 11.15 -5.64 -3.91
N VAL A 39 12.20 -6.33 -4.36
CA VAL A 39 12.36 -7.78 -4.18
C VAL A 39 12.34 -8.18 -2.69
N SER A 40 13.08 -7.46 -1.85
CA SER A 40 13.12 -7.76 -0.41
C SER A 40 11.76 -7.55 0.27
N LYS A 41 10.97 -6.56 -0.18
CA LYS A 41 9.62 -6.33 0.31
C LYS A 41 8.65 -7.39 -0.18
N ALA A 42 8.76 -7.84 -1.43
CA ALA A 42 7.97 -8.96 -1.96
C ALA A 42 8.20 -10.27 -1.17
N PHE A 43 9.45 -10.53 -0.74
CA PHE A 43 9.73 -11.62 0.18
C PHE A 43 8.98 -11.46 1.52
N GLY A 44 8.92 -10.24 2.07
CA GLY A 44 8.13 -9.93 3.25
C GLY A 44 6.62 -10.15 3.05
N GLU A 45 6.07 -9.80 1.88
CA GLU A 45 4.66 -10.08 1.55
C GLU A 45 4.37 -11.59 1.54
N ALA A 46 5.26 -12.38 0.93
CA ALA A 46 5.15 -13.84 0.91
C ALA A 46 5.23 -14.43 2.33
N LEU A 47 6.09 -13.88 3.19
CA LEU A 47 6.18 -14.28 4.59
C LEU A 47 4.88 -13.99 5.34
N GLY A 48 4.32 -12.79 5.17
CA GLY A 48 3.02 -12.41 5.76
C GLY A 48 1.91 -13.36 5.34
N ARG A 49 1.87 -13.72 4.05
CA ARG A 49 0.91 -14.69 3.51
C ARG A 49 1.05 -16.07 4.17
N PHE A 50 2.27 -16.57 4.26
CA PHE A 50 2.55 -17.85 4.90
C PHE A 50 2.09 -17.88 6.37
N TYR A 51 2.40 -16.82 7.13
CA TYR A 51 2.02 -16.77 8.55
C TYR A 51 0.51 -16.63 8.78
N TYR A 52 -0.21 -16.01 7.84
CA TYR A 52 -1.66 -16.01 7.86
C TYR A 52 -2.22 -17.41 7.61
N ASP A 53 -1.79 -18.08 6.54
CA ASP A 53 -2.34 -19.39 6.17
C ASP A 53 -2.01 -20.48 7.21
N GLU A 54 -0.78 -20.48 7.72
CA GLU A 54 -0.31 -21.53 8.63
C GLU A 54 -0.70 -21.29 10.10
N TYR A 55 -0.67 -20.01 10.54
CA TYR A 55 -0.82 -19.68 11.96
C TYR A 55 -2.01 -18.77 12.26
N GLY A 56 -2.76 -18.33 11.25
CA GLY A 56 -3.90 -17.43 11.41
C GLY A 56 -3.51 -16.02 11.86
N ILE A 57 -2.24 -15.61 11.72
CA ILE A 57 -1.81 -14.26 12.06
C ILE A 57 -2.26 -13.32 10.94
N SER A 58 -3.15 -12.38 11.26
CA SER A 58 -3.61 -11.40 10.27
C SER A 58 -2.42 -10.60 9.76
N SER A 59 -2.28 -10.46 8.45
CA SER A 59 -1.13 -9.77 7.87
C SER A 59 -1.55 -8.84 6.75
N TYR A 60 -1.25 -7.56 6.93
CA TYR A 60 -1.55 -6.51 5.98
C TYR A 60 -0.25 -5.93 5.44
N CYS A 61 -0.04 -6.08 4.14
CA CYS A 61 1.13 -5.59 3.45
C CYS A 61 0.79 -4.26 2.77
N LEU A 62 1.24 -3.16 3.36
CA LEU A 62 0.99 -1.83 2.83
C LEU A 62 2.07 -1.49 1.81
N ARG A 63 1.75 -1.52 0.52
CA ARG A 63 2.62 -1.04 -0.56
C ARG A 63 2.66 0.49 -0.53
N ILE A 64 3.43 1.03 0.41
CA ILE A 64 3.61 2.47 0.59
C ILE A 64 4.26 3.04 -0.67
N ALA A 65 3.65 4.10 -1.23
CA ALA A 65 4.18 4.83 -2.36
C ALA A 65 5.29 5.79 -1.89
N ASN A 66 4.97 7.06 -1.64
CA ASN A 66 5.93 8.05 -1.13
C ASN A 66 5.40 8.72 0.14
N TYR A 67 6.06 8.43 1.27
CA TYR A 67 5.85 9.10 2.55
C TYR A 67 7.02 10.08 2.80
N PRO A 68 6.87 11.37 2.48
CA PRO A 68 7.93 12.36 2.63
C PRO A 68 8.17 12.79 4.09
N ASP A 69 9.34 13.35 4.36
CA ASP A 69 9.70 13.93 5.67
C ASP A 69 8.94 15.23 6.01
N THR A 70 8.09 15.72 5.10
CA THR A 70 7.27 16.93 5.29
C THR A 70 5.81 16.67 4.89
N GLU A 71 4.85 17.34 5.53
CA GLU A 71 3.43 17.29 5.15
C GLU A 71 3.11 18.11 3.89
N GLU A 72 4.11 18.76 3.29
CA GLU A 72 3.91 19.50 2.05
C GLU A 72 3.54 18.51 0.95
N VAL A 73 2.37 18.72 0.35
CA VAL A 73 1.99 18.01 -0.87
C VAL A 73 3.10 18.26 -1.87
N ASN A 74 3.76 17.19 -2.33
CA ASN A 74 4.80 17.31 -3.32
C ASN A 74 4.16 17.69 -4.67
N SER A 75 3.96 19.00 -4.87
CA SER A 75 3.42 19.62 -6.07
C SER A 75 4.35 19.45 -7.28
N SER A 76 5.55 18.90 -7.07
CA SER A 76 6.52 18.61 -8.13
C SER A 76 6.23 17.32 -8.89
N TYR A 77 5.29 16.47 -8.45
CA TYR A 77 4.88 15.32 -9.26
C TYR A 77 4.23 15.82 -10.56
N PRO A 78 4.66 15.31 -11.73
CA PRO A 78 3.92 15.53 -12.95
C PRO A 78 2.45 15.15 -12.77
N PRO A 79 1.52 15.83 -13.46
CA PRO A 79 0.12 15.46 -13.39
C PRO A 79 -0.08 13.97 -13.71
N GLY A 80 -0.74 13.24 -12.80
CA GLY A 80 -1.01 11.81 -12.95
C GLY A 80 0.12 10.93 -12.42
N GLU A 81 1.20 11.53 -11.94
CA GLU A 81 2.33 10.86 -11.32
C GLU A 81 2.33 10.92 -9.79
N ASN A 82 1.26 11.39 -9.15
CA ASN A 82 1.20 11.51 -7.70
C ASN A 82 1.50 10.17 -7.00
N ARG A 83 2.38 10.22 -6.00
CA ARG A 83 2.73 9.10 -5.11
C ARG A 83 2.60 9.47 -3.63
N TRP A 84 2.13 10.68 -3.34
CA TRP A 84 2.16 11.24 -1.99
C TRP A 84 1.20 10.50 -1.06
N LEU A 85 1.66 10.22 0.16
CA LEU A 85 0.91 9.66 1.26
C LEU A 85 1.11 10.54 2.49
N SER A 86 0.03 11.07 3.06
CA SER A 86 0.09 11.90 4.26
C SER A 86 0.30 11.09 5.53
N ALA A 87 0.74 11.74 6.63
CA ALA A 87 0.82 11.07 7.93
C ALA A 87 -0.56 10.67 8.48
N ARG A 88 -1.60 11.44 8.18
CA ARG A 88 -2.98 11.09 8.56
C ARG A 88 -3.40 9.81 7.86
N ASP A 89 -3.29 9.76 6.53
CA ASP A 89 -3.76 8.64 5.73
C ASP A 89 -3.01 7.35 6.07
N VAL A 90 -1.68 7.39 6.27
CA VAL A 90 -0.92 6.19 6.67
C VAL A 90 -1.26 5.73 8.09
N SER A 91 -1.49 6.67 9.01
CA SER A 91 -1.86 6.36 10.40
C SER A 91 -3.25 5.74 10.47
N GLU A 92 -4.21 6.32 9.76
CA GLU A 92 -5.58 5.81 9.67
C GLU A 92 -5.62 4.44 8.98
N LEU A 93 -4.93 4.26 7.86
CA LEU A 93 -4.84 2.95 7.19
C LEU A 93 -4.25 1.88 8.12
N THR A 94 -3.20 2.23 8.85
CA THR A 94 -2.57 1.33 9.83
C THR A 94 -3.53 0.97 10.96
N ALA A 95 -4.27 1.96 11.49
CA ALA A 95 -5.27 1.74 12.53
C ALA A 95 -6.41 0.83 12.03
N CYS A 96 -6.94 1.08 10.83
CA CYS A 96 -7.96 0.25 10.19
C CYS A 96 -7.50 -1.20 10.03
N CYS A 97 -6.23 -1.44 9.66
CA CYS A 97 -5.66 -2.78 9.57
C CYS A 97 -5.60 -3.50 10.94
N ILE A 98 -5.24 -2.77 12.00
CA ILE A 98 -5.17 -3.30 13.38
C ILE A 98 -6.56 -3.64 13.91
N GLU A 99 -7.56 -2.81 13.59
CA GLU A 99 -8.93 -2.89 14.09
C GLU A 99 -9.87 -3.72 13.20
N ALA A 100 -9.36 -4.28 12.10
CA ALA A 100 -10.14 -5.04 11.14
C ALA A 100 -10.95 -6.17 11.83
N PRO A 101 -12.24 -6.32 11.50
CA PRO A 101 -13.17 -7.12 12.30
C PRO A 101 -12.93 -8.63 12.22
N ARG A 102 -12.14 -9.10 11.24
CA ARG A 102 -11.89 -10.51 11.00
C ARG A 102 -10.42 -10.74 10.60
N PRO A 103 -9.82 -11.87 11.00
CA PRO A 103 -8.47 -12.22 10.55
C PRO A 103 -8.42 -12.43 9.03
N GLN A 104 -7.46 -11.77 8.39
CA GLN A 104 -7.30 -11.81 6.94
C GLN A 104 -5.86 -11.49 6.53
N PHE A 105 -5.52 -11.88 5.30
CA PHE A 105 -4.35 -11.43 4.59
C PHE A 105 -4.78 -10.38 3.55
N GLY A 106 -4.03 -9.28 3.43
CA GLY A 106 -4.30 -8.23 2.45
C GLY A 106 -3.05 -7.54 1.96
N ILE A 107 -3.02 -7.19 0.67
CA ILE A 107 -2.04 -6.29 0.07
C ILE A 107 -2.79 -5.02 -0.30
N ILE A 108 -2.34 -3.86 0.17
CA ILE A 108 -3.04 -2.58 -0.03
C ILE A 108 -2.02 -1.54 -0.49
N TYR A 109 -2.35 -0.76 -1.53
CA TYR A 109 -1.55 0.41 -1.88
C TYR A 109 -1.77 1.53 -0.86
N GLY A 110 -0.68 1.95 -0.22
CA GLY A 110 -0.69 3.07 0.73
C GLY A 110 -0.35 4.35 -0.01
N VAL A 111 -1.38 5.11 -0.40
CA VAL A 111 -1.25 6.40 -1.08
C VAL A 111 -2.49 7.27 -0.83
N SER A 112 -2.30 8.58 -0.74
CA SER A 112 -3.40 9.55 -0.68
C SER A 112 -4.07 9.72 -2.06
N LEU A 113 -5.19 10.42 -2.11
CA LEU A 113 -5.95 10.66 -3.35
C LEU A 113 -5.10 11.33 -4.45
N GLY A 114 -5.43 11.01 -5.70
CA GLY A 114 -4.73 11.52 -6.89
C GLY A 114 -3.80 10.50 -7.54
N ALA A 115 -3.63 9.32 -6.94
CA ALA A 115 -2.94 8.17 -7.51
C ALA A 115 -3.89 7.14 -8.15
N ASP A 116 -5.19 7.45 -8.22
CA ASP A 116 -6.27 6.56 -8.68
C ASP A 116 -6.12 6.09 -10.15
N LYS A 117 -5.27 6.77 -10.92
CA LYS A 117 -4.91 6.39 -12.30
C LYS A 117 -3.80 5.34 -12.37
N LYS A 118 -3.09 5.06 -11.27
CA LYS A 118 -1.97 4.11 -11.20
C LYS A 118 -2.32 2.83 -10.46
N TRP A 119 -3.03 2.97 -9.36
CA TRP A 119 -3.27 1.88 -8.42
C TRP A 119 -4.75 1.78 -8.07
N ASP A 120 -5.22 0.54 -7.98
CA ASP A 120 -6.51 0.24 -7.39
C ASP A 120 -6.43 0.36 -5.86
N LEU A 121 -7.30 1.20 -5.29
CA LEU A 121 -7.44 1.44 -3.85
C LEU A 121 -8.73 0.85 -3.28
N ALA A 122 -9.61 0.29 -4.12
CA ALA A 122 -10.94 -0.17 -3.71
C ALA A 122 -10.86 -1.27 -2.64
N ASN A 123 -9.86 -2.14 -2.73
CA ASN A 123 -9.71 -3.25 -1.80
C ASN A 123 -9.44 -2.79 -0.36
N ALA A 124 -8.89 -1.59 -0.15
CA ALA A 124 -8.64 -1.08 1.19
C ALA A 124 -9.95 -0.80 1.94
N LYS A 125 -10.96 -0.28 1.23
CA LYS A 125 -12.31 -0.11 1.76
C LYS A 125 -12.98 -1.45 2.05
N GLU A 126 -12.85 -2.41 1.14
CA GLU A 126 -13.47 -3.74 1.28
C GLU A 126 -12.86 -4.55 2.42
N LEU A 127 -11.53 -4.50 2.56
CA LEU A 127 -10.79 -5.29 3.54
C LEU A 127 -10.82 -4.65 4.93
N VAL A 128 -10.56 -3.34 5.03
CA VAL A 128 -10.31 -2.68 6.31
C VAL A 128 -11.15 -1.43 6.54
N GLY A 129 -12.07 -1.09 5.62
CA GLY A 129 -12.94 0.07 5.74
C GLY A 129 -12.24 1.42 5.58
N TRP A 130 -11.02 1.43 5.03
CA TRP A 130 -10.23 2.65 4.86
C TRP A 130 -10.44 3.27 3.48
N GLU A 131 -10.59 4.59 3.45
CA GLU A 131 -10.55 5.42 2.24
C GLU A 131 -9.65 6.63 2.51
N PRO A 132 -8.68 6.96 1.63
CA PRO A 132 -7.81 8.11 1.83
C PRO A 132 -8.62 9.41 1.83
N GLN A 133 -8.28 10.31 2.75
CA GLN A 133 -8.95 11.62 2.88
C GLN A 133 -8.13 12.74 2.25
N ASP A 134 -6.80 12.60 2.27
CA ASP A 134 -5.93 13.65 1.75
C ASP A 134 -5.71 13.48 0.26
N ARG A 135 -5.32 14.58 -0.37
CA ARG A 135 -5.09 14.64 -1.81
C ARG A 135 -3.71 15.21 -2.07
N GLY A 136 -2.91 14.46 -2.82
CA GLY A 136 -1.64 14.96 -3.32
C GLY A 136 -1.82 15.89 -4.52
N ALA A 137 -0.80 15.99 -5.37
CA ALA A 137 -0.86 16.85 -6.55
C ALA A 137 -2.08 16.51 -7.44
N PRO A 138 -2.73 17.51 -8.07
CA PRO A 138 -3.88 17.27 -8.93
C PRO A 138 -3.54 16.26 -10.03
N SER A 139 -4.39 15.25 -10.20
CA SER A 139 -4.38 14.47 -11.44
C SER A 139 -4.87 15.37 -12.59
N PRO A 140 -4.29 15.29 -13.79
CA PRO A 140 -4.70 16.05 -14.96
C PRO A 140 -6.08 15.58 -15.43
#